data_AF-A0A7S2QM49-F1
#
_entry.id   AF-A0A7S2QM49-F1
#
_cell.length_a   1.000
_cell.length_b   1.000
_cell.length_c   1.000
_cell.angle_alpha   90.00
_cell.angle_beta   90.00
_cell.angle_gamma   90.00
#
_symmetry.space_group_name_H-M   'P 1'
#
loop_
_entity.id
_entity.type
_entity.pdbx_description
1 polymer ?
#
loop_
_entity_poly.entity_id
_entity_poly.type
_entity_poly.pdbx_seq_one_letter_code
_entity_poly.pdbx_strand_id
1 'polypeptide(L)'
;AWRCLERQRVVSVHSRWTFDTANFNPLRANRPLASGVADGARRPDEVADNCEGPGNCDFCTVESMTCVEPFGRVRRKYCTTAGNAFKSGGLHGLVIWSRHAPHRLTPEEVTDGFAAADEWFDKAMQWDSKHGDGRMRHPVMFWNCFAGAGASQVHGHLQIQLFKAPGAREALF
;
A
#
# COMPACT_ATOMS: atom_id res chain seq x y z
N ALA A 1 7.75 15.06 -16.26
CA ALA A 1 6.83 14.26 -17.10
C ALA A 1 6.41 13.03 -16.29
N TRP A 2 5.11 12.87 -16.04
CA TRP A 2 4.56 11.71 -15.34
C TRP A 2 4.85 10.44 -16.15
N ARG A 3 5.39 9.40 -15.52
CA ARG A 3 5.53 8.08 -16.15
C ARG A 3 4.32 7.24 -15.76
N CYS A 4 3.49 6.90 -16.74
CA CYS A 4 2.37 6.00 -16.52
C CYS A 4 2.92 4.56 -16.37
N LEU A 5 2.67 3.92 -15.22
CA LEU A 5 2.98 2.50 -14.99
C LEU A 5 1.78 1.66 -15.43
N GLU A 6 1.58 1.54 -16.74
CA GLU A 6 0.38 0.89 -17.29
C GLU A 6 0.47 -0.64 -17.31
N ARG A 7 1.69 -1.18 -17.38
CA ARG A 7 1.92 -2.62 -17.53
C ARG A 7 2.98 -3.10 -16.54
N GLN A 8 2.54 -3.81 -15.52
CA GLN A 8 3.42 -4.54 -14.60
C GLN A 8 3.16 -6.03 -14.76
N ARG A 9 4.21 -6.82 -14.97
CA ARG A 9 4.10 -8.27 -14.98
C ARG A 9 4.20 -8.78 -13.55
N VAL A 10 3.11 -9.35 -13.05
CA VAL A 10 3.09 -10.11 -11.81
C VAL A 10 2.91 -11.58 -12.18
N VAL A 11 3.79 -12.45 -11.69
CA VAL A 11 3.70 -13.90 -11.86
C VAL A 11 3.31 -14.52 -10.53
N SER A 12 2.20 -15.24 -10.51
CA SER A 12 1.73 -15.95 -9.33
C SER A 12 2.06 -17.44 -9.46
N VAL A 13 2.70 -18.00 -8.44
CA VAL A 13 3.00 -19.43 -8.34
C VAL A 13 2.21 -20.01 -7.18
N HIS A 14 1.50 -21.09 -7.45
CA HIS A 14 0.57 -21.70 -6.52
C HIS A 14 1.02 -23.09 -6.11
N SER A 15 1.12 -23.31 -4.80
CA SER A 15 1.39 -24.64 -4.25
C SER A 15 0.09 -25.42 -4.12
N ARG A 16 -0.05 -26.55 -4.81
CA ARG A 16 -1.23 -27.44 -4.67
C ARG A 16 -1.24 -28.25 -3.37
N TRP A 17 -0.13 -28.23 -2.63
CA TRP A 17 0.03 -29.00 -1.39
C TRP A 17 -0.23 -28.13 -0.15
N THR A 18 0.30 -26.91 -0.15
CA THR A 18 0.14 -25.96 0.97
C THR A 18 -0.95 -24.93 0.70
N PHE A 19 -1.42 -24.81 -0.55
CA PHE A 19 -2.36 -23.80 -1.03
C PHE A 19 -1.81 -22.36 -0.96
N ASP A 20 -0.52 -22.19 -0.65
CA ASP A 20 0.13 -20.89 -0.66
C ASP A 20 0.27 -20.33 -2.08
N THR A 21 0.17 -19.00 -2.18
CA THR A 21 0.45 -18.24 -3.39
C THR A 21 1.69 -17.39 -3.18
N ALA A 22 2.68 -17.52 -4.06
CA ALA A 22 3.85 -16.66 -4.12
C ALA A 22 3.76 -15.73 -5.34
N ASN A 23 3.83 -14.42 -5.10
CA ASN A 23 3.73 -13.39 -6.14
C ASN A 23 5.09 -12.77 -6.44
N PHE A 24 5.49 -12.81 -7.71
CA PHE A 24 6.75 -12.27 -8.22
C PHE A 24 6.48 -11.09 -9.14
N ASN A 25 6.95 -9.91 -8.75
CA ASN A 25 6.92 -8.70 -9.58
C ASN A 25 8.34 -8.12 -9.67
N PRO A 26 8.98 -8.10 -10.86
CA PRO A 26 10.32 -7.53 -11.02
C PRO A 26 10.42 -6.07 -10.59
N LEU A 27 9.36 -5.26 -10.78
CA LEU A 27 9.35 -3.88 -10.32
C LEU A 27 9.40 -3.82 -8.80
N ARG A 28 8.72 -4.74 -8.10
CA ARG A 28 8.70 -4.78 -6.63
C ARG A 28 10.09 -5.03 -6.03
N ALA A 29 10.98 -5.72 -6.76
CA ALA A 29 12.38 -5.87 -6.37
C ALA A 29 13.15 -4.54 -6.39
N ASN A 30 12.68 -3.55 -7.16
CA ASN A 30 13.26 -2.21 -7.25
C ASN A 30 12.57 -1.19 -6.31
N ARG A 31 11.74 -1.64 -5.37
CA ARG A 31 11.13 -0.70 -4.41
C ARG A 31 12.24 0.04 -3.65
N PRO A 32 12.12 1.36 -3.43
CA PRO A 32 12.98 2.05 -2.50
C PRO A 32 12.92 1.31 -1.16
N LEU A 33 14.08 0.90 -0.66
CA LEU A 33 14.21 0.46 0.72
C LEU A 33 14.46 1.71 1.54
N ALA A 34 14.01 1.74 2.79
CA ALA A 34 14.33 2.81 3.72
C ALA A 34 15.86 2.86 3.90
N SER A 35 16.53 3.65 3.07
CA SER A 35 17.94 3.94 3.15
C SER A 35 18.10 5.14 4.06
N GLY A 36 18.81 4.99 5.18
CA GLY A 36 19.03 6.10 6.11
C GLY A 36 18.46 5.92 7.51
N VAL A 37 18.16 4.70 7.97
CA VAL A 37 18.26 4.47 9.41
C VAL A 37 19.74 4.55 9.73
N ALA A 38 20.19 5.71 10.23
CA ALA A 38 21.57 5.90 10.65
C ALA A 38 21.96 4.77 11.62
N ASP A 39 23.17 4.25 11.46
CA ASP A 39 23.69 3.17 12.29
C ASP A 39 23.56 3.58 13.78
N GLY A 40 22.63 2.96 14.51
CA GLY A 40 22.36 3.27 15.92
C GLY A 40 21.07 4.02 16.26
N ALA A 41 20.30 4.54 15.30
CA ALA A 41 18.96 5.08 15.58
C ALA A 41 18.00 3.94 15.97
N ARG A 42 17.68 3.83 17.26
CA ARG A 42 16.81 2.75 17.78
C ARG A 42 15.45 3.25 18.22
N ARG A 43 15.30 4.56 18.48
CA ARG A 43 14.03 5.12 18.95
C ARG A 43 13.12 5.45 17.77
N PRO A 44 11.81 5.16 17.85
CA PRO A 44 10.86 5.48 16.78
C PRO A 44 10.87 6.95 16.36
N ASP A 45 11.07 7.87 17.30
CA ASP A 45 11.19 9.31 17.01
C ASP A 45 12.43 9.63 16.16
N GLU A 46 13.60 9.11 16.53
CA GLU A 46 14.84 9.31 15.77
C GLU A 46 14.72 8.73 14.36
N VAL A 47 14.07 7.58 14.20
CA VAL A 47 13.86 6.97 12.89
C VAL A 47 12.91 7.82 12.03
N ALA A 48 11.82 8.33 12.61
CA ALA A 48 10.87 9.20 11.91
C ALA A 48 11.48 10.55 11.52
N ASP A 49 12.36 11.10 12.35
CA ASP A 49 12.96 12.41 12.10
C ASP A 49 14.18 12.33 11.15
N ASN A 50 14.92 11.21 11.14
CA ASN A 50 16.13 11.03 10.30
C ASN A 50 15.87 10.36 8.93
N CYS A 51 14.82 9.57 8.75
CA CYS A 51 14.48 9.00 7.45
C CYS A 51 13.78 10.03 6.57
N GLU A 52 14.58 10.82 5.86
CA GLU A 52 14.19 11.95 4.98
C GLU A 52 13.61 13.15 5.75
N GLY A 53 12.81 12.91 6.80
CA GLY A 53 12.20 13.91 7.68
C GLY A 53 10.82 14.38 7.20
N PRO A 54 10.00 15.01 8.08
CA PRO A 54 8.69 15.52 7.69
C PRO A 54 8.79 16.52 6.54
N GLY A 55 8.03 16.27 5.47
CA GLY A 55 8.01 17.10 4.26
C GLY A 55 8.95 16.64 3.15
N ASN A 56 9.86 15.70 3.42
CA ASN A 56 10.93 15.33 2.49
C ASN A 56 10.77 13.93 1.86
N CYS A 57 9.76 13.15 2.28
CA CYS A 57 9.47 11.85 1.68
C CYS A 57 8.32 11.93 0.66
N ASP A 58 8.27 10.97 -0.27
CA ASP A 58 7.23 10.89 -1.31
C ASP A 58 5.81 10.90 -0.73
N PHE A 59 5.62 10.35 0.47
CA PHE A 59 4.32 10.27 1.14
C PHE A 59 3.92 11.57 1.84
N CYS A 60 4.85 12.50 2.06
CA CYS A 60 4.51 13.86 2.48
C CYS A 60 3.90 14.68 1.34
N THR A 61 4.12 14.30 0.09
CA THR A 61 3.57 14.98 -1.10
C THR A 61 2.77 14.01 -1.97
N VAL A 62 1.77 13.36 -1.35
CA VAL A 62 0.96 12.30 -1.96
C VAL A 62 0.47 12.64 -3.36
N GLU A 63 -0.05 13.86 -3.56
CA GLU A 63 -0.65 14.27 -4.84
C GLU A 63 0.35 14.27 -6.00
N SER A 64 1.60 14.67 -5.77
CA SER A 64 2.61 14.80 -6.82
C SER A 64 3.56 13.62 -6.94
N MET A 65 3.78 12.87 -5.85
CA MET A 65 4.83 11.85 -5.76
C MET A 65 4.32 10.41 -5.67
N THR A 66 3.00 10.19 -5.68
CA THR A 66 2.43 8.82 -5.60
C THR A 66 1.50 8.50 -6.76
N CYS A 67 1.33 7.21 -7.07
CA CYS A 67 0.44 6.77 -8.12
C CYS A 67 -1.04 7.04 -7.78
N VAL A 68 -1.88 7.14 -8.81
CA VAL A 68 -3.33 7.27 -8.71
C VAL A 68 -3.97 5.99 -9.25
N GLU A 69 -4.99 5.47 -8.58
CA GLU A 69 -5.75 4.33 -9.10
C GLU A 69 -6.66 4.77 -10.27
N PRO A 70 -7.09 3.85 -11.15
CA PRO A 70 -7.99 4.17 -12.27
C PRO A 70 -9.33 4.85 -11.86
N PHE A 71 -9.75 4.64 -10.61
CA PHE A 71 -10.95 5.25 -10.03
C PHE A 71 -10.65 6.46 -9.12
N GLY A 72 -9.42 6.99 -9.19
CA GLY A 72 -9.00 8.17 -8.46
C GLY A 72 -8.53 7.90 -7.02
N ARG A 73 -8.51 8.96 -6.20
CA ARG A 73 -8.14 8.91 -4.79
C ARG A 73 -9.38 9.11 -3.90
N VAL A 74 -9.45 8.36 -2.81
CA VAL A 74 -10.17 8.74 -1.59
C VAL A 74 -9.34 9.77 -0.82
N ARG A 75 -9.96 10.87 -0.42
CA ARG A 75 -9.36 11.95 0.39
C ARG A 75 -10.21 12.15 1.63
N ARG A 76 -9.60 12.03 2.80
CA ARG A 76 -10.25 12.24 4.09
C ARG A 76 -9.46 13.27 4.91
N LYS A 77 -9.91 13.54 6.13
CA LYS A 77 -9.33 14.59 6.98
C LYS A 77 -7.88 14.28 7.34
N TYR A 78 -7.57 13.03 7.64
CA TYR A 78 -6.25 12.62 8.15
C TYR A 78 -5.48 11.71 7.20
N CYS A 79 -6.03 11.35 6.05
CA CYS A 79 -5.37 10.46 5.11
C CYS A 79 -5.84 10.65 3.66
N THR A 80 -4.99 10.21 2.73
CA THR A 80 -5.27 10.16 1.30
C THR A 80 -4.80 8.84 0.74
N THR A 81 -5.56 8.27 -0.19
CA THR A 81 -5.19 7.01 -0.84
C THR A 81 -4.30 7.24 -2.07
N ALA A 82 -3.49 6.23 -2.37
CA ALA A 82 -2.65 6.17 -3.56
C ALA A 82 -2.66 4.75 -4.15
N GLY A 83 -2.34 4.63 -5.44
CA GLY A 83 -2.02 3.34 -6.01
C GLY A 83 -0.65 2.87 -5.55
N ASN A 84 -0.49 1.56 -5.31
CA ASN A 84 0.83 1.01 -5.03
C ASN A 84 1.60 0.84 -6.35
N ALA A 85 2.74 1.52 -6.48
CA ALA A 85 3.62 1.41 -7.65
C ALA A 85 4.26 0.01 -7.79
N PHE A 86 4.32 -0.77 -6.70
CA PHE A 86 5.02 -2.05 -6.60
C PHE A 86 4.04 -3.18 -6.27
N LYS A 87 3.07 -3.41 -7.18
CA LYS A 87 1.93 -4.32 -6.96
C LYS A 87 2.39 -5.75 -6.67
N SER A 88 1.73 -6.45 -5.74
CA SER A 88 1.98 -7.87 -5.47
C SER A 88 0.83 -8.78 -5.90
N GLY A 89 -0.10 -8.28 -6.72
CA GLY A 89 -1.31 -8.99 -7.15
C GLY A 89 -2.56 -8.16 -6.91
N GLY A 90 -3.66 -8.48 -7.60
CA GLY A 90 -4.96 -7.81 -7.46
C GLY A 90 -4.93 -6.30 -7.74
N LEU A 91 -5.96 -5.61 -7.25
CA LEU A 91 -5.89 -4.15 -7.05
C LEU A 91 -5.14 -3.90 -5.74
N HIS A 92 -4.16 -2.99 -5.75
CA HIS A 92 -3.26 -2.78 -4.61
C HIS A 92 -3.02 -1.29 -4.42
N GLY A 93 -3.64 -0.76 -3.37
CA GLY A 93 -3.53 0.63 -2.97
C GLY A 93 -2.79 0.80 -1.64
N LEU A 94 -2.69 2.07 -1.26
CA LEU A 94 -2.15 2.56 -0.01
C LEU A 94 -3.16 3.53 0.62
N VAL A 95 -3.31 3.50 1.93
CA VAL A 95 -3.88 4.62 2.70
C VAL A 95 -2.69 5.32 3.36
N ILE A 96 -2.45 6.58 3.02
CA ILE A 96 -1.31 7.34 3.52
C ILE A 96 -1.84 8.41 4.47
N TRP A 97 -1.43 8.37 5.74
CA TRP A 97 -1.84 9.39 6.70
C TRP A 97 -1.13 10.72 6.42
N SER A 98 -1.74 11.85 6.75
CA SER A 98 -1.10 13.16 6.65
C SER A 98 0.05 13.31 7.64
N ARG A 99 -0.02 12.59 8.77
CA ARG A 99 1.04 12.53 9.77
C ARG A 99 2.19 11.64 9.29
N HIS A 100 3.40 12.19 9.35
CA HIS A 100 4.61 11.47 8.93
C HIS A 100 4.94 10.29 9.87
N ALA A 101 5.08 10.57 11.18
CA ALA A 101 5.49 9.56 12.16
C ALA A 101 4.34 8.58 12.50
N PRO A 102 4.45 7.28 12.15
CA PRO A 102 3.36 6.32 12.32
C PRO A 102 3.02 6.01 13.78
N HIS A 103 4.01 6.05 14.68
CA HIS A 103 3.82 5.79 16.11
C HIS A 103 3.16 6.96 16.86
N ARG A 104 3.02 8.11 16.20
CA ARG A 104 2.37 9.31 16.76
C ARG A 104 0.92 9.47 16.27
N LEU A 105 0.36 8.48 15.57
CA LEU A 105 -1.03 8.50 15.10
C LEU A 105 -2.01 8.45 16.28
N THR A 106 -3.06 9.27 16.22
CA THR A 106 -4.14 9.25 17.22
C THR A 106 -5.21 8.21 16.86
N PRO A 107 -6.07 7.79 17.80
CA PRO A 107 -7.19 6.89 17.51
C PRO A 107 -8.12 7.43 16.42
N GLU A 108 -8.35 8.73 16.36
CA GLU A 108 -9.18 9.38 15.33
C GLU A 108 -8.51 9.30 13.95
N GLU A 109 -7.20 9.51 13.87
CA GLU A 109 -6.44 9.38 12.63
C GLU A 109 -6.46 7.94 12.12
N VAL A 110 -6.29 6.95 13.01
CA VAL A 110 -6.38 5.52 12.66
C VAL A 110 -7.79 5.16 12.18
N THR A 111 -8.83 5.63 12.87
CA THR A 111 -10.24 5.37 12.50
C THR A 111 -10.56 5.95 11.13
N ASP A 112 -10.09 7.17 10.83
CA ASP A 112 -10.26 7.78 9.51
C ASP A 112 -9.51 7.00 8.41
N GLY A 113 -8.36 6.40 8.76
CA GLY A 113 -7.62 5.50 7.88
C GLY A 113 -8.40 4.23 7.50
N PHE A 114 -9.08 3.59 8.45
CA PHE A 114 -9.95 2.45 8.15
C PHE A 114 -11.17 2.84 7.33
N ALA A 115 -11.78 3.98 7.63
CA ALA A 115 -12.89 4.49 6.84
C ALA A 115 -12.46 4.85 5.39
N ALA A 116 -11.21 5.28 5.17
CA ALA A 116 -10.65 5.43 3.83
C ALA A 116 -10.44 4.09 3.11
N ALA A 117 -10.01 3.05 3.83
CA ALA A 117 -9.86 1.71 3.28
C ALA A 117 -11.21 1.14 2.80
N ASP A 118 -12.27 1.28 3.61
CA ASP A 118 -13.62 0.85 3.25
C ASP A 118 -14.11 1.55 1.98
N GLU A 119 -14.00 2.89 1.93
CA GLU A 119 -14.40 3.66 0.73
C GLU A 119 -13.56 3.28 -0.50
N TRP A 120 -12.28 2.97 -0.30
CA TRP A 120 -11.42 2.51 -1.39
C TRP A 120 -11.86 1.14 -1.91
N PHE A 121 -12.21 0.19 -1.02
CA PHE A 121 -12.70 -1.12 -1.44
C PHE A 121 -14.01 -1.03 -2.21
N ASP A 122 -14.94 -0.19 -1.77
CA ASP A 122 -16.19 0.06 -2.50
C ASP A 122 -15.93 0.60 -3.90
N LYS A 123 -15.06 1.60 -4.03
CA LYS A 123 -14.66 2.15 -5.33
C LYS A 123 -13.95 1.13 -6.21
N ALA A 124 -13.07 0.31 -5.63
CA ALA A 124 -12.34 -0.73 -6.33
C ALA A 124 -13.29 -1.83 -6.87
N MET A 125 -14.25 -2.30 -6.05
CA MET A 125 -15.25 -3.28 -6.48
C MET A 125 -16.19 -2.72 -7.54
N GLN A 126 -16.64 -1.46 -7.41
CA GLN A 126 -17.47 -0.81 -8.43
C GLN A 126 -16.71 -0.62 -9.75
N TRP A 127 -15.43 -0.28 -9.68
CA TRP A 127 -14.59 -0.14 -10.86
C TRP A 127 -14.38 -1.48 -11.55
N ASP A 128 -14.06 -2.54 -10.81
CA ASP A 128 -13.90 -3.91 -11.33
C ASP A 128 -15.20 -4.44 -11.96
N SER A 129 -16.35 -4.16 -11.36
CA SER A 129 -17.66 -4.52 -11.92
C SER A 129 -17.93 -3.86 -13.28
N LYS A 130 -17.43 -2.64 -13.50
CA LYS A 130 -17.65 -1.87 -14.73
C LYS A 130 -16.59 -2.09 -15.81
N HIS A 131 -15.33 -2.30 -15.42
CA HIS A 131 -14.18 -2.28 -16.33
C HIS A 131 -13.30 -3.54 -16.25
N GLY A 132 -13.54 -4.41 -15.27
CA GLY A 132 -12.82 -5.66 -15.05
C GLY A 132 -13.66 -6.89 -15.42
N ASP A 133 -13.43 -7.99 -14.70
CA ASP A 133 -14.23 -9.22 -14.85
C ASP A 133 -15.33 -9.35 -13.78
N GLY A 134 -15.44 -8.35 -12.90
CA GLY A 134 -16.43 -8.29 -11.84
C GLY A 134 -16.22 -9.34 -10.75
N ARG A 135 -15.03 -9.94 -10.60
CA ARG A 135 -14.75 -11.02 -9.64
C ARG A 135 -14.00 -10.57 -8.38
N MET A 136 -13.53 -9.33 -8.30
CA MET A 136 -12.77 -8.84 -7.15
C MET A 136 -13.66 -8.72 -5.90
N ARG A 137 -13.44 -9.56 -4.87
CA ARG A 137 -14.33 -9.65 -3.68
C ARG A 137 -13.61 -9.89 -2.35
N HIS A 138 -12.29 -10.08 -2.36
CA HIS A 138 -11.55 -10.49 -1.18
C HIS A 138 -10.61 -9.37 -0.72
N PRO A 139 -11.06 -8.48 0.19
CA PRO A 139 -10.24 -7.42 0.72
C PRO A 139 -9.20 -7.99 1.70
N VAL A 140 -7.99 -7.45 1.63
CA VAL A 140 -6.90 -7.69 2.57
C VAL A 140 -6.33 -6.33 2.94
N MET A 141 -6.21 -6.09 4.24
CA MET A 141 -5.56 -4.90 4.77
C MET A 141 -4.47 -5.32 5.73
N PHE A 142 -3.32 -4.67 5.65
CA PHE A 142 -2.24 -4.85 6.60
C PHE A 142 -1.48 -3.55 6.80
N TRP A 143 -0.92 -3.42 8.01
CA TRP A 143 -0.21 -2.23 8.45
C TRP A 143 1.14 -2.63 9.00
N ASN A 144 2.20 -2.27 8.28
CA ASN A 144 3.57 -2.47 8.73
C ASN A 144 4.12 -1.14 9.24
N CYS A 145 4.70 -1.14 10.43
CA CYS A 145 5.34 0.03 11.03
C CYS A 145 6.85 -0.18 11.08
N PHE A 146 7.59 0.72 10.43
CA PHE A 146 9.06 0.71 10.36
C PHE A 146 9.68 -0.52 9.67
N ALA A 147 10.98 -0.43 9.39
CA ALA A 147 11.72 -1.45 8.64
C ALA A 147 11.72 -2.83 9.33
N GLY A 148 11.73 -2.86 10.67
CA GLY A 148 11.66 -4.11 11.44
C GLY A 148 10.38 -4.93 11.21
N ALA A 149 9.29 -4.28 10.80
CA ALA A 149 8.04 -4.93 10.39
C ALA A 149 7.88 -5.02 8.86
N GLY A 150 8.92 -4.74 8.09
CA GLY A 150 8.92 -4.84 6.62
C GLY A 150 8.28 -3.65 5.88
N ALA A 151 8.11 -2.50 6.54
CA ALA A 151 7.73 -1.26 5.86
C ALA A 151 8.91 -0.73 5.03
N SER A 152 8.67 -0.40 3.76
CA SER A 152 9.69 0.18 2.87
C SER A 152 9.84 1.69 3.03
N GLN A 153 8.87 2.34 3.67
CA GLN A 153 8.81 3.77 3.93
C GLN A 153 8.50 3.98 5.41
N VAL A 154 9.13 4.97 6.03
CA VAL A 154 8.90 5.29 7.45
C VAL A 154 7.56 5.98 7.65
N HIS A 155 7.15 6.80 6.68
CA HIS A 155 5.88 7.51 6.72
C HIS A 155 4.70 6.54 6.90
N GLY A 156 3.79 6.86 7.81
CA GLY A 156 2.66 5.98 8.14
C GLY A 156 1.76 5.67 6.94
N HIS A 157 1.56 4.38 6.67
CA HIS A 157 0.65 3.93 5.63
C HIS A 157 0.06 2.53 5.89
N LEU A 158 -1.19 2.33 5.48
CA LEU A 158 -1.81 1.01 5.32
C LEU A 158 -1.58 0.51 3.90
N GLN A 159 -1.44 -0.80 3.75
CA GLN A 159 -1.59 -1.45 2.45
C GLN A 159 -2.96 -2.10 2.37
N ILE A 160 -3.64 -1.85 1.25
CA ILE A 160 -4.98 -2.36 0.97
C ILE A 160 -4.96 -3.09 -0.37
N GLN A 161 -5.50 -4.29 -0.40
CA GLN A 161 -5.49 -5.16 -1.56
C GLN A 161 -6.84 -5.81 -1.76
N LEU A 162 -7.28 -5.91 -3.01
CA LEU A 162 -8.51 -6.57 -3.38
C LEU A 162 -8.19 -7.67 -4.40
N PHE A 163 -8.51 -8.90 -4.02
CA PHE A 163 -8.26 -10.11 -4.81
C PHE A 163 -9.55 -10.73 -5.33
N LYS A 164 -9.42 -11.60 -6.35
CA LYS A 164 -10.52 -12.39 -6.92
C LYS A 164 -10.86 -13.62 -6.09
N ALA A 165 -9.91 -14.12 -5.32
CA ALA A 165 -10.07 -15.24 -4.40
C ALA A 165 -9.34 -14.93 -3.09
N PRO A 166 -9.59 -15.66 -2.00
CA PRO A 166 -8.78 -15.55 -0.78
C PRO A 166 -7.31 -15.83 -1.12
N GLY A 167 -6.36 -15.06 -0.56
CA GLY A 167 -4.94 -15.12 -0.97
C GLY A 167 -4.29 -16.52 -0.87
N ALA A 168 -4.72 -17.35 0.08
CA ALA A 168 -4.28 -18.75 0.23
C ALA A 168 -5.11 -19.76 -0.61
N ARG A 169 -5.94 -19.28 -1.55
CA ARG A 169 -6.82 -20.10 -2.40
C ARG A 169 -6.93 -19.61 -3.83
N GLU A 170 -6.19 -18.58 -4.25
CA GLU A 170 -6.10 -18.22 -5.68
C GLU A 170 -5.69 -19.42 -6.55
N ALA A 171 -4.95 -20.37 -5.99
CA ALA A 171 -4.58 -21.64 -6.60
C ALA A 171 -5.75 -22.57 -7.04
N LEU A 172 -6.94 -22.36 -6.49
CA LEU A 172 -8.07 -23.30 -6.59
C LEU A 172 -9.14 -22.89 -7.63
N PHE A 173 -9.00 -21.70 -8.25
CA PHE A 173 -9.98 -21.11 -9.16
C PHE A 173 -9.31 -20.55 -10.41
#